data_AF-A0A7S0AZP9-F1
#
_entry.id   AF-A0A7S0AZP9-F1
#
_cell.length_a   1.000
_cell.length_b   1.000
_cell.length_c   1.000
_cell.angle_alpha   90.00
_cell.angle_beta   90.00
_cell.angle_gamma   90.00
#
_symmetry.space_group_name_H-M   'P 1'
#
loop_
_entity.id
_entity.type
_entity.pdbx_description
1 polymer ?
#
loop_
_entity_poly.entity_id
_entity_poly.type
_entity_poly.pdbx_seq_one_letter_code
_entity_poly.pdbx_strand_id
1 'polypeptide(L)'
;ENGYYHHFAKVNVKPGNNVTVMLKVVDPNSGKDLVLPRVAIAFFDLDTGKGGTRSVEYLKIRGYTHYFLTNSTELTVTHDNFGDTIFSATKEGNGDDNPTHPLTLTAEQKDRVVSFDFEDTGHLLFQLGAS
;
A
#
# COMPACT_ATOMS: atom_id res chain seq x y z
N GLU A 1 2.91 -12.51 14.88
CA GLU A 1 3.64 -12.73 13.62
C GLU A 1 4.71 -11.65 13.46
N ASN A 2 5.78 -11.92 12.72
CA ASN A 2 6.91 -10.99 12.53
C ASN A 2 6.73 -10.08 11.30
N GLY A 3 5.53 -10.00 10.72
CA GLY A 3 5.22 -9.14 9.57
C GLY A 3 5.80 -9.61 8.22
N TYR A 4 6.45 -10.76 8.16
CA TYR A 4 6.92 -11.37 6.91
C TYR A 4 5.92 -12.44 6.44
N TYR A 5 5.42 -12.30 5.21
CA TYR A 5 4.47 -13.23 4.61
C TYR A 5 4.88 -13.52 3.15
N HIS A 6 5.43 -14.71 2.91
CA HIS A 6 6.02 -15.07 1.61
C HIS A 6 7.03 -14.04 1.10
N HIS A 7 6.65 -13.27 0.08
CA HIS A 7 7.50 -12.26 -0.55
C HIS A 7 7.11 -10.84 -0.14
N PHE A 8 6.24 -10.69 0.86
CA PHE A 8 5.64 -9.44 1.26
C PHE A 8 5.97 -9.07 2.71
N ALA A 9 6.01 -7.76 2.97
CA ALA A 9 5.75 -7.23 4.30
C ALA A 9 4.22 -7.15 4.49
N LYS A 10 3.72 -7.74 5.57
CA LYS A 10 2.29 -7.80 5.90
C LYS A 10 1.98 -6.95 7.11
N VAL A 11 0.97 -6.09 6.99
CA VAL A 11 0.42 -5.28 8.07
C VAL A 11 -1.05 -5.64 8.24
N ASN A 12 -1.41 -6.18 9.40
CA ASN A 12 -2.81 -6.48 9.71
C ASN A 12 -3.44 -5.29 10.45
N VAL A 13 -4.54 -4.76 9.94
CA VAL A 13 -5.29 -3.68 10.58
C VAL A 13 -6.72 -4.16 10.87
N LYS A 14 -7.16 -3.98 12.12
CA LYS A 14 -8.54 -4.32 12.50
C LYS A 14 -9.51 -3.32 11.86
N PRO A 15 -10.67 -3.75 11.31
CA PRO A 15 -11.72 -2.84 10.84
C PRO A 15 -12.07 -1.74 11.85
N GLY A 16 -12.32 -0.53 11.35
CA GLY A 16 -12.50 0.70 12.12
C GLY A 16 -11.21 1.31 12.69
N ASN A 17 -10.03 0.80 12.30
CA ASN A 17 -8.73 1.29 12.77
C ASN A 17 -7.81 1.63 11.60
N ASN A 18 -6.73 2.35 11.93
CA ASN A 18 -5.65 2.66 11.01
C ASN A 18 -4.30 2.62 11.73
N VAL A 19 -3.23 2.58 10.95
CA VAL A 19 -1.86 2.69 11.42
C VAL A 19 -1.06 3.54 10.44
N THR A 20 -0.29 4.48 10.99
CA THR A 20 0.69 5.24 10.21
C THR A 20 2.04 4.54 10.32
N VAL A 21 2.64 4.21 9.18
CA VAL A 21 3.91 3.51 9.06
C VAL A 21 4.93 4.46 8.44
N MET A 22 6.11 4.50 9.05
CA MET A 22 7.28 5.18 8.51
C MET A 22 8.31 4.13 8.14
N LEU A 23 8.60 3.99 6.84
CA LEU A 23 9.65 3.13 6.33
C LEU A 23 10.92 3.94 6.13
N LYS A 24 12.04 3.42 6.65
CA LYS A 24 13.38 3.99 6.50
C LYS A 24 14.37 2.91 6.11
N VAL A 25 15.34 3.28 5.31
CA VAL A 25 16.52 2.45 5.06
C VAL A 25 17.67 3.04 5.86
N VAL A 26 18.41 2.19 6.57
CA VAL A 26 19.52 2.60 7.42
C VAL A 26 20.81 1.93 6.99
N ASP A 27 21.93 2.63 7.17
CA ASP A 27 23.26 2.05 7.03
C ASP A 27 23.48 1.00 8.14
N PRO A 28 23.81 -0.25 7.83
CA PRO A 28 23.85 -1.33 8.82
C PRO A 28 25.01 -1.20 9.81
N ASN A 29 26.05 -0.43 9.50
CA ASN A 29 27.23 -0.27 10.36
C ASN A 29 27.07 0.89 11.34
N SER A 30 26.52 2.00 10.86
CA SER A 30 26.38 3.26 11.60
C SER A 30 24.98 3.51 12.16
N GLY A 31 23.96 2.79 11.67
CA GLY A 31 22.56 2.96 12.04
C GLY A 31 21.94 4.27 11.54
N LYS A 32 22.62 5.03 10.69
CA LYS A 32 22.13 6.31 10.16
C LYS A 32 21.11 6.08 9.05
N ASP A 33 20.08 6.92 9.03
CA ASP A 33 19.11 6.98 7.94
C ASP A 33 19.81 7.29 6.61
N LEU A 34 19.50 6.52 5.56
CA LEU A 34 19.96 6.74 4.20
C LEU A 34 18.92 7.53 3.41
N VAL A 35 19.39 8.52 2.64
CA VAL A 35 18.59 9.15 1.59
C VAL A 35 18.73 8.31 0.32
N LEU A 36 17.61 7.82 -0.18
CA LEU A 36 17.54 7.00 -1.38
C LEU A 36 17.30 7.93 -2.59
N PRO A 37 18.21 7.94 -3.59
CA PRO A 37 18.01 8.75 -4.79
C PRO A 37 16.76 8.34 -5.57
N ARG A 38 16.44 7.04 -5.57
CA ARG A 38 15.19 6.50 -6.12
C ARG A 38 14.80 5.22 -5.40
N VAL A 39 13.50 5.05 -5.13
CA VAL A 39 12.93 3.82 -4.60
C VAL A 39 11.51 3.63 -5.12
N ALA A 40 11.14 2.38 -5.39
CA ALA A 40 9.78 2.01 -5.74
C ALA A 40 9.16 1.15 -4.63
N ILE A 41 7.88 1.36 -4.34
CA ILE A 41 7.11 0.54 -3.41
C ILE A 41 5.74 0.23 -4.01
N ALA A 42 5.22 -0.96 -3.74
CA ALA A 42 3.90 -1.38 -4.16
C ALA A 42 3.09 -1.86 -2.95
N PHE A 43 1.81 -1.50 -2.95
CA PHE A 43 0.81 -1.95 -1.99
C PHE A 43 -0.16 -2.85 -2.74
N PHE A 44 -0.43 -4.00 -2.14
CA PHE A 44 -1.20 -5.08 -2.75
C PHE A 44 -2.44 -5.34 -1.92
N ASP A 45 -3.37 -6.07 -2.52
CA ASP A 45 -4.46 -6.72 -1.80
C ASP A 45 -5.43 -5.74 -1.13
N LEU A 46 -5.59 -4.54 -1.69
CA LEU A 46 -6.57 -3.58 -1.21
C LEU A 46 -7.96 -4.01 -1.66
N ASP A 47 -8.75 -4.53 -0.73
CA ASP A 47 -10.12 -4.98 -0.98
C ASP A 47 -11.12 -4.45 0.07
N THR A 48 -12.35 -4.93 -0.03
CA THR A 48 -13.39 -4.68 0.94
C THR A 48 -13.89 -6.01 1.48
N GLY A 49 -14.41 -5.97 2.70
CA GLY A 49 -15.21 -7.06 3.23
C GLY A 49 -16.61 -7.15 2.61
N LYS A 50 -17.41 -8.04 3.20
CA LYS A 50 -18.73 -8.45 2.70
C LYS A 50 -19.62 -7.29 2.20
N GLY A 51 -20.11 -7.43 0.98
CA GLY A 51 -21.05 -6.52 0.34
C GLY A 51 -20.40 -5.26 -0.22
N GLY A 52 -19.08 -5.24 -0.44
CA GLY A 52 -18.38 -4.12 -1.08
C GLY A 52 -18.25 -2.86 -0.21
N THR A 53 -18.67 -2.92 1.06
CA THR A 53 -18.94 -1.71 1.88
C THR A 53 -18.48 -1.81 3.32
N ARG A 54 -18.07 -3.00 3.77
CA ARG A 54 -17.53 -3.22 5.12
C ARG A 54 -16.02 -3.34 5.03
N SER A 55 -15.29 -2.90 6.06
CA SER A 55 -13.84 -3.11 6.11
C SER A 55 -13.15 -2.66 4.83
N VAL A 56 -13.54 -1.47 4.35
CA VAL A 56 -13.00 -0.91 3.12
C VAL A 56 -11.55 -0.53 3.39
N GLU A 57 -10.64 -1.25 2.78
CA GLU A 57 -9.22 -0.99 2.95
C GLU A 57 -8.79 0.24 2.16
N TYR A 58 -7.87 0.99 2.74
CA TYR A 58 -7.32 2.18 2.10
C TYR A 58 -5.85 2.40 2.45
N LEU A 59 -5.18 3.07 1.51
CA LEU A 59 -3.85 3.64 1.65
C LEU A 59 -3.95 5.16 1.55
N LYS A 60 -3.33 5.85 2.49
CA LYS A 60 -3.16 7.29 2.47
C LYS A 60 -1.68 7.61 2.47
N ILE A 61 -1.21 8.33 1.45
CA ILE A 61 0.22 8.49 1.19
C ILE A 61 0.54 9.84 0.53
N ARG A 62 1.75 10.33 0.77
CA ARG A 62 2.29 11.56 0.20
C ARG A 62 3.78 11.43 -0.11
N GLY A 63 4.32 12.40 -0.83
CA GLY A 63 5.76 12.55 -1.06
C GLY A 63 6.34 11.66 -2.17
N TYR A 64 5.49 10.97 -2.93
CA TYR A 64 5.89 10.24 -4.14
C TYR A 64 5.99 11.19 -5.34
N THR A 65 6.75 10.80 -6.36
CA THR A 65 6.84 11.53 -7.64
C THR A 65 5.78 11.05 -8.64
N HIS A 66 5.59 9.74 -8.72
CA HIS A 66 4.58 9.10 -9.56
C HIS A 66 3.87 7.96 -8.82
N TYR A 67 2.61 7.71 -9.19
CA TYR A 67 1.91 6.48 -8.84
C TYR A 67 1.41 5.78 -10.11
N PHE A 68 1.24 4.48 -10.02
CA PHE A 68 0.84 3.61 -11.11
C PHE A 68 -0.34 2.74 -10.68
N LEU A 69 -1.37 2.72 -11.51
CA LEU A 69 -2.55 1.89 -11.43
C LEU A 69 -2.79 1.24 -12.78
N THR A 70 -3.50 0.12 -12.81
CA THR A 70 -4.02 -0.42 -14.06
C THR A 70 -5.18 0.44 -14.57
N ASN A 71 -5.48 0.37 -15.87
CA ASN A 71 -6.65 1.04 -16.45
C ASN A 71 -7.98 0.47 -15.90
N SER A 72 -7.95 -0.76 -15.37
CA SER A 72 -9.10 -1.48 -14.82
C SER A 72 -9.11 -1.49 -13.30
N THR A 73 -8.33 -0.60 -12.66
CA THR A 73 -8.13 -0.55 -11.22
C THR A 73 -9.45 -0.61 -10.44
N GLU A 74 -9.43 -1.39 -9.36
CA GLU A 74 -10.50 -1.51 -8.38
C GLU A 74 -10.32 -0.53 -7.22
N LEU A 75 -9.43 0.46 -7.38
CA LEU A 75 -9.16 1.51 -6.40
C LEU A 75 -9.73 2.84 -6.87
N THR A 76 -10.37 3.56 -5.94
CA THR A 76 -10.72 4.96 -6.12
C THR A 76 -9.59 5.84 -5.60
N VAL A 77 -9.33 6.95 -6.30
CA VAL A 77 -8.30 7.92 -5.92
C VAL A 77 -8.95 9.24 -5.54
N THR A 78 -8.68 9.69 -4.32
CA THR A 78 -9.13 10.98 -3.80
C THR A 78 -7.98 11.73 -3.16
N HIS A 79 -8.18 13.01 -2.87
CA HIS A 79 -7.18 13.86 -2.21
C HIS A 79 -7.82 14.52 -1.01
N ASP A 80 -7.11 14.55 0.11
CA ASP A 80 -7.58 15.27 1.28
C ASP A 80 -7.10 16.73 1.31
N ASN A 81 -7.62 17.49 2.28
CA ASN A 81 -7.28 18.90 2.44
C ASN A 81 -5.85 19.13 2.99
N PHE A 82 -5.13 18.05 3.34
CA PHE A 82 -3.78 18.08 3.90
C PHE A 82 -2.70 17.67 2.88
N GLY A 83 -3.11 17.44 1.62
CA GLY A 83 -2.23 17.09 0.51
C GLY A 83 -1.88 15.61 0.43
N ASP A 84 -2.58 14.74 1.14
CA ASP A 84 -2.46 13.29 0.95
C ASP A 84 -3.33 12.80 -0.20
N THR A 85 -2.82 11.81 -0.92
CA THR A 85 -3.62 11.02 -1.86
C THR A 85 -4.10 9.76 -1.15
N ILE A 86 -5.39 9.47 -1.29
CA ILE A 86 -6.08 8.33 -0.67
C ILE A 86 -6.53 7.39 -1.78
N PHE A 87 -6.10 6.14 -1.67
CA PHE A 87 -6.47 5.02 -2.52
C PHE A 87 -7.38 4.09 -1.71
N SER A 88 -8.64 3.93 -2.12
CA SER A 88 -9.62 3.12 -1.39
C SER A 88 -10.18 2.00 -2.27
N ALA A 89 -10.25 0.80 -1.71
CA ALA A 89 -10.81 -0.36 -2.38
C ALA A 89 -12.29 -0.19 -2.74
N THR A 90 -12.73 -0.86 -3.80
CA THR A 90 -14.13 -0.82 -4.27
C THR A 90 -14.78 -2.19 -4.47
N LYS A 91 -14.01 -3.28 -4.31
CA LYS A 91 -14.45 -4.64 -4.60
C LYS A 91 -14.23 -5.56 -3.42
N GLU A 92 -15.14 -6.52 -3.27
CA GLU A 92 -15.11 -7.50 -2.18
C GLU A 92 -14.02 -8.53 -2.43
N GLY A 93 -13.16 -8.74 -1.44
CA GLY A 93 -12.16 -9.80 -1.44
C GLY A 93 -12.75 -11.16 -1.04
N ASN A 94 -12.10 -12.24 -1.45
CA ASN A 94 -12.53 -13.60 -1.11
C ASN A 94 -11.43 -14.46 -0.47
N GLY A 95 -10.21 -13.94 -0.33
CA GLY A 95 -9.06 -14.61 0.27
C GLY A 95 -8.25 -15.45 -0.72
N ASP A 96 -8.91 -16.05 -1.72
CA ASP A 96 -8.24 -16.80 -2.80
C ASP A 96 -7.63 -15.84 -3.84
N ASP A 97 -8.10 -14.59 -3.86
CA ASP A 97 -7.61 -13.50 -4.68
C ASP A 97 -6.31 -12.86 -4.16
N ASN A 98 -5.87 -13.18 -2.95
CA ASN A 98 -4.64 -12.60 -2.38
C ASN A 98 -3.39 -13.11 -3.12
N PRO A 99 -2.47 -12.22 -3.50
CA PRO A 99 -1.28 -12.62 -4.25
C PRO A 99 -0.28 -13.40 -3.38
N THR A 100 0.27 -14.48 -3.93
CA THR A 100 1.36 -15.24 -3.29
C THR A 100 2.75 -14.79 -3.73
N HIS A 101 2.85 -14.09 -4.87
CA HIS A 101 4.11 -13.59 -5.43
C HIS A 101 3.95 -12.20 -6.09
N PRO A 102 4.76 -11.19 -5.74
CA PRO A 102 4.57 -9.80 -6.18
C PRO A 102 4.79 -9.59 -7.67
N LEU A 103 5.53 -10.48 -8.35
CA LEU A 103 5.87 -10.35 -9.77
C LEU A 103 5.03 -11.26 -10.69
N THR A 104 4.09 -12.03 -10.14
CA THR A 104 3.31 -13.02 -10.90
C THR A 104 1.85 -12.95 -10.48
N LEU A 105 1.20 -11.87 -10.89
CA LEU A 105 -0.16 -11.52 -10.52
C LEU A 105 -1.16 -11.86 -11.63
N THR A 106 -2.35 -12.31 -11.25
CA THR A 106 -3.52 -12.35 -12.13
C THR A 106 -3.93 -10.92 -12.53
N ALA A 107 -4.86 -10.79 -13.49
CA ALA A 107 -5.38 -9.47 -13.85
C ALA A 107 -6.09 -8.79 -12.66
N GLU A 108 -6.98 -9.53 -11.99
CA GLU A 108 -7.70 -9.08 -10.80
C GLU A 108 -6.74 -8.60 -9.69
N GLN A 109 -5.69 -9.38 -9.39
CA GLN A 109 -4.69 -9.00 -8.40
C GLN A 109 -3.96 -7.71 -8.76
N LYS A 110 -3.69 -7.45 -10.04
CA LYS A 110 -3.06 -6.19 -10.48
C LYS A 110 -4.00 -5.00 -10.32
N ASP A 111 -5.30 -5.20 -10.52
CA ASP A 111 -6.28 -4.13 -10.42
C ASP A 111 -6.47 -3.65 -8.97
N ARG A 112 -5.97 -4.41 -7.97
CA ARG A 112 -5.93 -4.03 -6.54
C ARG A 112 -4.56 -3.57 -6.06
N VAL A 113 -3.62 -3.33 -6.99
CA VAL A 113 -2.27 -2.84 -6.67
C VAL A 113 -2.14 -1.36 -6.99
N VAL A 114 -1.49 -0.63 -6.10
CA VAL A 114 -0.94 0.69 -6.39
C VAL A 114 0.56 0.69 -6.13
N SER A 115 1.33 1.17 -7.10
CA SER A 115 2.78 1.30 -7.00
C SER A 115 3.19 2.76 -7.06
N PHE A 116 4.31 3.10 -6.43
CA PHE A 116 4.81 4.46 -6.31
C PHE A 116 6.30 4.51 -6.60
N ASP A 117 6.71 5.56 -7.29
CA ASP A 117 8.11 5.98 -7.36
C ASP A 117 8.33 7.14 -6.37
N PHE A 118 9.45 7.09 -5.66
CA PHE A 118 9.96 8.17 -4.82
C PHE A 118 11.38 8.51 -5.27
N GLU A 119 11.73 9.79 -5.16
CA GLU A 119 13.07 10.30 -5.46
C GLU A 119 13.58 11.13 -4.28
N ASP A 120 14.89 11.12 -4.08
CA ASP A 120 15.61 11.87 -3.04
C ASP A 120 14.94 11.82 -1.64
N THR A 121 14.51 10.62 -1.23
CA THR A 121 13.74 10.44 0.01
C THR A 121 14.53 9.73 1.11
N GLY A 122 14.47 10.23 2.34
CA GLY A 122 15.02 9.55 3.52
C GLY A 122 14.02 8.62 4.21
N HIS A 123 12.72 8.73 3.89
CA HIS A 123 11.67 7.91 4.49
C HIS A 123 10.39 7.93 3.67
N LEU A 124 9.60 6.88 3.76
CA LEU A 124 8.25 6.83 3.20
C LEU A 124 7.27 6.86 4.37
N LEU A 125 6.36 7.83 4.38
CA LEU A 125 5.31 7.96 5.38
C LEU A 125 3.95 7.68 4.73
N PHE A 126 3.26 6.67 5.23
CA PHE A 126 1.95 6.29 4.73
C PHE A 126 1.07 5.75 5.85
N GLN A 127 -0.23 5.82 5.67
CA GLN A 127 -1.23 5.27 6.58
C GLN A 127 -2.03 4.17 5.87
N LEU A 128 -2.21 3.06 6.55
CA LEU A 128 -3.07 1.95 6.14
C LEU A 128 -4.27 1.90 7.09
N GLY A 129 -5.44 1.58 6.58
CA GLY A 129 -6.63 1.43 7.41
C GLY A 129 -7.72 0.60 6.76
N ALA A 130 -8.72 0.23 7.57
CA ALA A 130 -9.94 -0.45 7.13
C ALA A 130 -11.14 0.15 7.89
N SER A 131 -12.27 0.39 7.20
CA SER A 131 -13.48 1.00 7.81
C SER A 131 -14.34 0.06 8.65
#